data_AF-A0A2T5HLE3-F1
#
_entry.id   AF-A0A2T5HLE3-F1
#
_cell.length_a   1.000
_cell.length_b   1.000
_cell.length_c   1.000
_cell.angle_alpha   90.00
_cell.angle_beta   90.00
_cell.angle_gamma   90.00
#
_symmetry.space_group_name_H-M   'P 1'
#
loop_
_entity.id
_entity.type
_entity.pdbx_description
1 polymer ?
#
loop_
_entity_poly.entity_id
_entity_poly.type
_entity_poly.pdbx_seq_one_letter_code
_entity_poly.pdbx_strand_id
1 'polypeptide(L)'
;MKFSRIAGALALAALVSGCSTAAYFKLPEHSKVEIYKRETQYSEGFVKTRPFAWSSAGGIPYKLTDDSGAVLQEGKLRARFRVGSIFWPPFAIIYWPMQFGQRCYDLTGATPLTCTEQDLIDLRRKQRLPR
;
A
#
# COMPACT_ATOMS: atom_id res chain seq x y z
N MET A 1 39.60 0.65 1.94
CA MET A 1 38.57 1.73 1.96
C MET A 1 37.40 1.56 0.99
N LYS A 2 37.46 0.72 -0.07
CA LYS A 2 36.32 0.51 -1.00
C LYS A 2 35.17 -0.34 -0.43
N PHE A 3 35.47 -1.38 0.36
CA PHE A 3 34.45 -2.26 0.95
C PHE A 3 33.54 -1.58 1.99
N SER A 4 34.06 -0.61 2.76
CA SER A 4 33.25 0.16 3.72
C SER A 4 32.19 1.04 3.03
N ARG A 5 32.49 1.60 1.85
CA ARG A 5 31.53 2.38 1.06
C ARG A 5 30.43 1.51 0.45
N ILE A 6 30.77 0.31 -0.01
CA ILE A 6 29.80 -0.66 -0.54
C ILE A 6 28.90 -1.20 0.58
N ALA A 7 29.48 -1.53 1.74
CA ALA A 7 28.71 -1.95 2.91
C ALA A 7 27.78 -0.83 3.41
N GLY A 8 28.23 0.43 3.43
CA GLY A 8 27.41 1.59 3.76
C GLY A 8 26.25 1.79 2.77
N ALA A 9 26.50 1.64 1.47
CA ALA A 9 25.47 1.74 0.44
C ALA A 9 24.42 0.60 0.55
N LEU A 10 24.87 -0.63 0.82
CA LEU A 10 23.97 -1.77 1.02
C LEU A 10 23.11 -1.60 2.28
N ALA A 11 23.69 -1.11 3.37
CA ALA A 11 22.97 -0.82 4.61
C ALA A 11 21.91 0.27 4.40
N LEU A 12 22.24 1.34 3.66
CA LEU A 12 21.27 2.40 3.33
C LEU A 12 20.12 1.86 2.47
N ALA A 13 20.42 1.03 1.46
CA ALA A 13 19.40 0.43 0.59
C ALA A 13 18.45 -0.49 1.36
N ALA A 14 18.97 -1.27 2.32
CA ALA A 14 18.17 -2.12 3.19
C ALA A 14 17.19 -1.30 4.06
N LEU A 15 17.65 -0.19 4.64
CA LEU A 15 16.82 0.69 5.48
C LEU A 15 15.65 1.32 4.72
N VAL A 16 15.83 1.68 3.45
CA VAL A 16 14.76 2.30 2.63
C VAL A 16 13.67 1.29 2.26
N SER A 17 14.03 0.00 2.10
CA SER A 17 13.08 -1.04 1.72
C SER A 17 12.06 -1.39 2.82
N GLY A 18 12.44 -1.24 4.09
CA GLY A 18 11.59 -1.57 5.25
C GLY A 18 10.44 -0.58 5.50
N CYS A 19 10.57 0.64 4.99
CA CYS A 19 9.71 1.78 5.34
C CYS A 19 8.48 1.98 4.46
N SER A 20 8.19 1.08 3.51
CA SER A 20 7.05 1.24 2.59
C SER A 20 6.30 -0.05 2.31
N THR A 21 4.99 0.07 2.11
CA THR A 21 4.09 -0.95 1.59
C THR A 21 3.42 -0.43 0.33
N ALA A 22 3.10 -1.32 -0.61
CA ALA A 22 2.47 -0.93 -1.85
C ALA A 22 1.49 -2.00 -2.34
N ALA A 23 0.44 -1.54 -3.01
CA ALA A 23 -0.54 -2.38 -3.66
C ALA A 23 -1.14 -1.63 -4.85
N TYR A 24 -1.72 -2.37 -5.79
CA TYR A 24 -2.54 -1.83 -6.86
C TYR A 24 -3.98 -1.68 -6.38
N PHE A 25 -4.65 -0.64 -6.86
CA PHE A 25 -6.06 -0.37 -6.59
C PHE A 25 -6.77 -0.13 -7.90
N LYS A 26 -7.79 -0.95 -8.17
CA LYS A 26 -8.78 -0.72 -9.22
C LYS A 26 -9.96 -0.01 -8.58
N LEU A 27 -10.31 1.15 -9.11
CA LEU A 27 -11.35 2.02 -8.54
C LEU A 27 -12.46 2.24 -9.57
N PRO A 28 -13.69 2.55 -9.14
CA PRO A 28 -14.71 3.10 -10.03
C PRO A 28 -14.21 4.35 -10.76
N GLU A 29 -14.81 4.65 -11.92
CA GLU A 29 -14.52 5.89 -12.64
C GLU A 29 -14.75 7.11 -11.73
N HIS A 30 -13.92 8.14 -11.91
CA HIS A 30 -14.02 9.41 -11.17
C HIS A 30 -13.96 9.30 -9.64
N SER A 31 -13.34 8.24 -9.12
CA SER A 31 -13.22 8.03 -7.67
C SER A 31 -11.77 8.05 -7.17
N LYS A 32 -11.63 8.37 -5.89
CA LYS A 32 -10.38 8.41 -5.15
C LYS A 32 -10.48 7.58 -3.89
N VAL A 33 -9.38 6.95 -3.51
CA VAL A 33 -9.30 6.16 -2.29
C VAL A 33 -8.39 6.82 -1.27
N GLU A 34 -8.90 6.94 -0.06
CA GLU A 34 -8.18 7.29 1.14
C GLU A 34 -7.84 6.02 1.92
N ILE A 35 -6.59 5.90 2.38
CA ILE A 35 -6.11 4.69 3.07
C ILE A 35 -5.60 5.06 4.45
N TYR A 36 -6.04 4.30 5.45
CA TYR A 36 -5.59 4.41 6.84
C TYR A 36 -5.87 5.78 7.49
N LYS A 37 -7.01 6.40 7.16
CA LYS A 37 -7.41 7.72 7.69
C LYS A 37 -6.33 8.79 7.48
N ARG A 38 -5.62 8.72 6.35
CA ARG A 38 -4.55 9.66 5.99
C ARG A 38 -5.14 10.67 5.03
N GLU A 39 -4.75 11.94 5.14
CA GLU A 39 -5.25 13.00 4.24
C GLU A 39 -4.89 12.78 2.76
N THR A 40 -3.93 11.89 2.46
CA THR A 40 -3.55 11.55 1.09
C THR A 40 -4.60 10.68 0.42
N GLN A 41 -5.21 11.23 -0.62
CA GLN A 41 -6.08 10.49 -1.54
C GLN A 41 -5.31 10.00 -2.77
N TYR A 42 -5.67 8.83 -3.25
CA TYR A 42 -5.03 8.20 -4.41
C TYR A 42 -6.06 7.91 -5.50
N SER A 43 -5.67 8.10 -6.75
CA SER A 43 -6.44 7.64 -7.92
C SER A 43 -6.16 6.16 -8.22
N GLU A 44 -6.88 5.60 -9.19
CA GLU A 44 -6.64 4.23 -9.67
C GLU A 44 -5.17 4.02 -10.06
N GLY A 45 -4.60 2.90 -9.60
CA GLY A 45 -3.24 2.49 -9.95
C GLY A 45 -2.40 2.02 -8.78
N PHE A 46 -1.09 2.25 -8.87
CA PHE A 46 -0.13 1.79 -7.88
C PHE A 46 -0.01 2.78 -6.72
N VAL A 47 -0.39 2.33 -5.53
CA VAL A 47 -0.32 3.13 -4.32
C VAL A 47 0.82 2.62 -3.47
N LYS A 48 1.81 3.48 -3.21
CA LYS A 48 2.92 3.24 -2.31
C LYS A 48 2.78 4.16 -1.10
N THR A 49 2.77 3.58 0.09
CA THR A 49 2.56 4.32 1.34
C THR A 49 3.38 3.74 2.48
N ARG A 50 3.39 4.41 3.63
CA ARG A 50 4.09 3.91 4.82
C ARG A 50 3.33 2.70 5.41
N PRO A 51 4.01 1.71 6.01
CA PRO A 51 3.37 0.63 6.74
C PRO A 51 2.37 1.13 7.78
N PHE A 52 1.51 0.22 8.24
CA PHE A 52 0.40 0.52 9.12
C PHE A 52 0.69 0.03 10.54
N ALA A 53 0.10 0.69 11.53
CA ALA A 53 0.28 0.32 12.93
C ALA A 53 -0.48 -0.96 13.29
N TRP A 54 -0.17 -1.53 14.45
CA TRP A 54 -0.85 -2.70 15.03
C TRP A 54 -2.38 -2.58 15.07
N SER A 55 -2.93 -1.37 15.20
CA SER A 55 -4.38 -1.12 15.17
C SER A 55 -5.06 -1.57 13.86
N SER A 56 -4.29 -1.70 12.76
CA SER A 56 -4.78 -2.22 11.48
C SER A 56 -4.68 -3.75 11.35
N ALA A 57 -4.32 -4.48 12.41
CA ALA A 57 -4.30 -5.94 12.41
C ALA A 57 -5.65 -6.56 12.01
N GLY A 58 -6.75 -5.95 12.46
CA GLY A 58 -8.11 -6.32 12.09
C GLY A 58 -8.57 -5.80 10.71
N GLY A 59 -7.66 -5.24 9.91
CA GLY A 59 -7.91 -4.68 8.59
C GLY A 59 -7.54 -3.20 8.49
N ILE A 60 -7.05 -2.79 7.32
CA ILE A 60 -6.63 -1.41 7.04
C ILE A 60 -7.87 -0.63 6.62
N PRO A 61 -8.33 0.38 7.37
CA PRO A 61 -9.50 1.15 6.97
C PRO A 61 -9.25 1.89 5.66
N TYR A 62 -10.24 1.88 4.77
CA TYR A 62 -10.24 2.66 3.55
C TYR A 62 -11.55 3.41 3.39
N LYS A 63 -11.50 4.49 2.64
CA LYS A 63 -12.65 5.31 2.28
C LYS A 63 -12.56 5.65 0.81
N LEU A 64 -13.63 5.40 0.07
CA LEU A 64 -13.78 5.71 -1.33
C LEU A 64 -14.65 6.96 -1.44
N THR A 65 -14.13 7.98 -2.10
CA THR A 65 -14.84 9.23 -2.37
C THR A 65 -14.94 9.45 -3.87
N ASP A 66 -16.06 10.01 -4.30
CA ASP A 66 -16.24 10.51 -5.65
C ASP A 66 -15.46 11.83 -5.87
N ASP A 67 -15.31 12.26 -7.11
CA ASP A 67 -14.68 13.54 -7.47
C ASP A 67 -15.42 14.75 -6.85
N SER A 68 -16.72 14.60 -6.57
CA SER A 68 -17.55 15.56 -5.84
C SER A 68 -17.28 15.62 -4.32
N GLY A 69 -16.51 14.67 -3.78
CA GLY A 69 -16.24 14.52 -2.35
C GLY A 69 -17.30 13.70 -1.59
N ALA A 70 -18.32 13.18 -2.27
CA ALA A 70 -19.30 12.28 -1.68
C ALA A 70 -18.66 10.92 -1.33
N VAL A 71 -19.02 10.36 -0.17
CA VAL A 71 -18.51 9.05 0.25
C VAL A 71 -19.28 7.95 -0.48
N LEU A 72 -18.58 7.21 -1.34
CA LEU A 72 -19.15 6.08 -2.07
C LEU A 72 -19.16 4.81 -1.23
N GLN A 73 -18.07 4.56 -0.51
CA GLN A 73 -17.90 3.31 0.25
C GLN A 73 -16.84 3.47 1.34
N GLU A 74 -17.03 2.81 2.46
CA GLU A 74 -16.02 2.70 3.52
C GLU A 74 -15.91 1.24 3.97
N GLY A 75 -14.70 0.81 4.34
CA GLY A 75 -14.49 -0.56 4.74
C GLY A 75 -13.09 -0.83 5.27
N LYS A 76 -12.73 -2.11 5.33
CA LYS A 76 -11.41 -2.56 5.75
C LYS A 76 -10.77 -3.45 4.69
N LEU A 77 -9.57 -3.11 4.27
CA LEU A 77 -8.73 -3.92 3.39
C LEU A 77 -8.07 -5.02 4.20
N ARG A 78 -7.84 -6.17 3.58
CA ARG A 78 -7.10 -7.27 4.19
C ARG A 78 -5.68 -6.81 4.53
N ALA A 79 -5.32 -6.89 5.82
CA ALA A 79 -3.97 -6.60 6.29
C ALA A 79 -3.15 -7.89 6.35
N ARG A 80 -1.82 -7.77 6.25
CA ARG A 80 -0.88 -8.88 6.48
C ARG A 80 0.28 -8.41 7.34
N PHE A 81 0.76 -9.30 8.18
CA PHE A 81 1.91 -9.07 9.04
C PHE A 81 3.24 -9.15 8.26
N ARG A 82 4.20 -8.28 8.55
CA ARG A 82 5.58 -8.33 8.05
C ARG A 82 6.47 -9.08 9.04
N VAL A 83 6.89 -10.30 8.74
CA VAL A 83 7.84 -11.01 9.62
C VAL A 83 9.17 -10.26 9.76
N GLY A 84 9.58 -9.54 8.71
CA GLY A 84 10.78 -8.69 8.73
C GLY A 84 10.77 -7.54 9.76
N SER A 85 9.60 -7.18 10.33
CA SER A 85 9.53 -6.16 11.39
C SER A 85 9.79 -6.71 12.79
N ILE A 86 9.85 -8.03 12.99
CA ILE A 86 10.14 -8.68 14.28
C ILE A 86 11.66 -8.85 14.50
N PHE A 87 12.42 -9.09 13.43
CA PHE A 87 13.84 -9.49 13.53
C PHE A 87 14.85 -8.34 13.35
N TRP A 88 14.41 -7.08 13.28
CA TRP A 88 15.31 -5.93 13.12
C TRP A 88 15.58 -5.22 14.47
N PRO A 89 16.84 -5.05 14.91
CA PRO A 89 17.15 -4.45 16.20
C PRO A 89 17.11 -2.89 16.16
N PRO A 90 17.24 -2.22 17.31
CA PRO A 90 16.18 -1.63 18.12
C PRO A 90 15.46 -0.38 17.55
N PHE A 91 15.69 0.06 16.30
CA PHE A 91 15.41 1.46 15.94
C PHE A 91 14.35 1.82 14.88
N ALA A 92 13.65 0.92 14.18
CA ALA A 92 12.83 1.41 13.06
C ALA A 92 11.46 0.80 12.71
N ILE A 93 11.10 -0.46 13.07
CA ILE A 93 9.91 -1.09 12.43
C ILE A 93 8.99 -1.86 13.40
N ILE A 94 9.21 -1.82 14.72
CA ILE A 94 8.30 -2.50 15.68
C ILE A 94 6.91 -1.83 15.69
N TYR A 95 6.85 -0.52 15.48
CA TYR A 95 5.60 0.23 15.62
C TYR A 95 4.60 -0.06 14.49
N TRP A 96 5.06 -0.36 13.27
CA TRP A 96 4.21 -0.54 12.08
C TRP A 96 4.45 -1.87 11.34
N PRO A 97 4.03 -3.01 11.93
CA PRO A 97 4.27 -4.31 11.32
C PRO A 97 3.26 -4.64 10.21
N MET A 98 2.20 -3.85 10.06
CA MET A 98 1.10 -4.18 9.17
C MET A 98 1.36 -3.63 7.77
N GLN A 99 1.07 -4.45 6.77
CA GLN A 99 1.15 -4.09 5.36
C GLN A 99 -0.14 -4.49 4.63
N PHE A 100 -0.28 -4.05 3.38
CA PHE A 100 -1.30 -4.60 2.50
C PHE A 100 -1.16 -6.13 2.41
N GLY A 101 -2.29 -6.82 2.56
CA GLY A 101 -2.38 -8.28 2.49
C GLY A 101 -2.51 -8.82 1.07
N GLN A 102 -2.86 -7.98 0.11
CA GLN A 102 -2.98 -8.34 -1.30
C GLN A 102 -2.13 -7.43 -2.16
N ARG A 103 -1.78 -7.91 -3.36
CA ARG A 103 -1.02 -7.13 -4.35
C ARG A 103 -1.91 -6.18 -5.14
N CYS A 104 -3.21 -6.50 -5.25
CA CYS A 104 -4.19 -5.71 -5.96
C CYS A 104 -5.56 -5.84 -5.29
N TYR A 105 -6.21 -4.71 -5.05
CA TYR A 105 -7.57 -4.62 -4.53
C TYR A 105 -8.51 -4.08 -5.62
N ASP A 106 -9.61 -4.80 -5.82
CA ASP A 106 -10.73 -4.33 -6.62
C ASP A 106 -11.78 -3.72 -5.69
N LEU A 107 -11.97 -2.40 -5.80
CA LEU A 107 -12.93 -1.62 -5.03
C LEU A 107 -14.14 -1.19 -5.87
N THR A 108 -14.35 -1.81 -7.04
CA THR A 108 -15.52 -1.52 -7.89
C THR A 108 -16.82 -2.15 -7.39
N GLY A 109 -16.72 -3.19 -6.54
CA GLY A 109 -17.87 -3.89 -5.98
C GLY A 109 -18.21 -3.48 -4.54
N ALA A 110 -19.31 -4.03 -4.02
CA ALA A 110 -19.79 -3.77 -2.66
C ALA A 110 -18.81 -4.22 -1.55
N THR A 111 -17.87 -5.12 -1.87
CA THR A 111 -16.81 -5.55 -0.95
C THR A 111 -15.45 -5.52 -1.64
N PRO A 112 -14.36 -5.23 -0.90
CA PRO A 112 -13.02 -5.22 -1.46
C PRO A 112 -12.60 -6.66 -1.83
N LEU A 113 -12.40 -6.89 -3.13
CA LEU A 113 -11.99 -8.19 -3.66
C LEU A 113 -10.52 -8.16 -4.10
N THR A 114 -9.96 -9.34 -4.33
CA THR A 114 -8.64 -9.43 -4.99
C THR A 114 -8.86 -9.23 -6.48
N CYS A 115 -8.07 -8.38 -7.13
CA CYS A 115 -8.16 -8.23 -8.58
C CYS A 115 -7.86 -9.55 -9.30
N THR A 116 -8.39 -9.68 -10.53
CA THR A 116 -7.98 -10.74 -11.43
C THR A 116 -6.55 -10.50 -11.93
N GLU A 117 -5.94 -11.54 -12.52
CA GLU A 117 -4.61 -11.40 -13.11
C GLU A 117 -4.59 -10.40 -14.28
N GLN A 118 -5.66 -10.39 -15.10
CA GLN A 118 -5.78 -9.45 -16.22
C GLN A 118 -5.88 -8.00 -15.73
N ASP A 119 -6.70 -7.73 -14.73
CA ASP A 119 -6.80 -6.40 -14.11
C ASP A 119 -5.42 -5.89 -13.64
N LEU A 120 -4.63 -6.77 -13.02
CA LEU A 120 -3.30 -6.41 -12.54
C LEU A 120 -2.32 -6.11 -13.69
N ILE A 121 -2.42 -6.84 -14.81
CA ILE A 121 -1.62 -6.59 -16.01
C ILE A 121 -2.00 -5.22 -16.61
N ASP A 122 -3.29 -4.94 -16.70
CA ASP A 122 -3.80 -3.70 -17.27
C ASP A 122 -3.42 -2.49 -16.42
N LEU A 123 -3.54 -2.58 -15.09
CA LEU A 123 -3.10 -1.54 -14.17
C LEU A 123 -1.58 -1.28 -14.29
N ARG A 124 -0.77 -2.33 -14.41
CA ARG A 124 0.68 -2.18 -14.63
C ARG A 124 0.97 -1.53 -15.98
N ARG A 125 0.23 -1.89 -17.03
CA ARG A 125 0.39 -1.30 -18.36
C ARG A 125 0.03 0.17 -18.34
N LYS A 126 -1.13 0.54 -17.76
CA LYS A 126 -1.56 1.92 -17.53
C LYS A 126 -0.52 2.73 -16.76
N GLN A 127 0.13 2.15 -15.74
CA GLN A 127 1.18 2.83 -14.97
C GLN A 127 2.47 3.08 -15.76
N ARG A 128 2.85 2.17 -16.68
CA ARG A 128 4.06 2.33 -17.50
C ARG A 128 3.88 3.33 -18.64
N LEU A 129 2.66 3.51 -19.11
CA LEU A 129 2.36 4.51 -20.12
C LEU A 129 2.43 5.89 -19.46
N PRO A 130 3.33 6.80 -19.90
CA PRO A 130 3.29 8.17 -19.43
C PRO A 130 1.92 8.76 -19.80
N ARG A 131 1.23 9.31 -18.81
CA ARG A 131 0.02 10.12 -19.02
C ARG A 131 0.39 11.46 -19.63
#